data_AF-A0A5C8AXC0-F1
#
_entry.id   AF-A0A5C8AXC0-F1
#
_cell.length_a   1.000
_cell.length_b   1.000
_cell.length_c   1.000
_cell.angle_alpha   90.00
_cell.angle_beta   90.00
_cell.angle_gamma   90.00
#
_symmetry.space_group_name_H-M   'P 1'
#
loop_
_entity.id
_entity.type
_entity.pdbx_description
1 polymer ?
#
loop_
_entity_poly.entity_id
_entity_poly.type
_entity_poly.pdbx_seq_one_letter_code
_entity_poly.pdbx_strand_id
1 'polypeptide(L)'
;MTPTTPRPSEQILLQRVRNQLIDYLEVAASFRAQREYQDQSPQLHVAVEIIEQWADWVSPEWHAQFVAPVFSEVERQAVADYQAKWDALRRCLPEPMPPLLEMHKDPLWEELRKAASAAYACFVRVGKMSESEEYRPTPAGACTSPAMGVLIYAKHLDTLAQFYSDVLQLAEEPSQSDAQYGLLALQGRGIHLLLHAIPVQYAEDIVITVPPQPREESALKFFCYVHDLAHTLNLIQELGGVCLGSTQQTSTYLYRDALDLEGNVFQVRTSLATPRV
;
A
#
# COMPACT_ATOMS: atom_id res chain seq x y z
N MET A 1 -9.25 -41.09 23.48
CA MET A 1 -10.30 -40.26 22.84
C MET A 1 -9.58 -39.21 22.02
N THR A 2 -9.49 -39.41 20.72
CA THR A 2 -8.93 -38.41 19.80
C THR A 2 -9.88 -37.22 19.75
N PRO A 3 -9.44 -35.98 20.05
CA PRO A 3 -10.30 -34.82 19.97
C PRO A 3 -10.72 -34.65 18.50
N THR A 4 -12.02 -34.77 18.25
CA THR A 4 -12.62 -34.53 16.94
C THR A 4 -12.53 -33.02 16.68
N THR A 5 -11.59 -32.60 15.83
CA THR A 5 -11.49 -31.20 15.44
C THR A 5 -12.82 -30.79 14.78
N PRO A 6 -13.51 -29.75 15.28
CA PRO A 6 -14.78 -29.35 14.71
C PRO A 6 -14.61 -28.96 13.23
N ARG A 7 -15.59 -29.33 12.40
CA ARG A 7 -15.60 -28.97 10.97
C ARG A 7 -15.53 -27.44 10.84
N PRO A 8 -14.64 -26.89 9.99
CA PRO A 8 -14.56 -25.45 9.79
C PRO A 8 -15.88 -24.91 9.23
N SER A 9 -16.21 -23.68 9.59
CA SER A 9 -17.39 -23.00 9.06
C SER A 9 -17.22 -22.66 7.58
N GLU A 10 -18.34 -22.39 6.90
CA GLU A 10 -18.34 -21.99 5.50
C GLU A 10 -17.51 -20.72 5.27
N GLN A 11 -17.55 -19.77 6.21
CA GLN A 11 -16.76 -18.55 6.13
C GLN A 11 -15.25 -18.83 6.22
N ILE A 12 -14.82 -19.75 7.08
CA ILE A 12 -13.40 -20.17 7.16
C ILE A 12 -12.95 -20.85 5.86
N LEU A 13 -13.81 -21.69 5.26
CA LEU A 13 -13.50 -22.30 3.96
C LEU A 13 -13.34 -21.24 2.87
N LEU A 14 -14.24 -20.25 2.84
CA LEU A 14 -14.19 -19.15 1.88
C LEU A 14 -12.95 -18.25 2.09
N GLN A 15 -12.52 -18.03 3.34
CA GLN A 15 -11.27 -17.32 3.67
C GLN A 15 -10.03 -18.05 3.13
N ARG A 16 -10.01 -19.38 3.20
CA ARG A 16 -8.93 -20.18 2.63
C ARG A 16 -8.90 -20.06 1.12
N VAL A 17 -10.06 -20.14 0.45
CA VAL A 17 -10.16 -19.90 -1.00
C VAL A 17 -9.63 -18.51 -1.34
N ARG A 18 -10.00 -17.48 -0.58
CA ARG A 18 -9.48 -16.12 -0.74
C ARG A 18 -7.96 -16.06 -0.60
N ASN A 19 -7.37 -16.74 0.40
CA ASN A 19 -5.92 -16.79 0.58
C ASN A 19 -5.21 -17.51 -0.60
N GLN A 20 -5.80 -18.59 -1.10
CA GLN A 20 -5.28 -19.30 -2.28
C GLN A 20 -5.36 -18.45 -3.54
N LEU A 21 -6.43 -17.65 -3.70
CA LEU A 21 -6.52 -16.68 -4.80
C LEU A 21 -5.41 -15.62 -4.70
N ILE A 22 -5.05 -15.15 -3.50
CA ILE A 22 -3.93 -14.21 -3.32
C ILE A 22 -2.62 -14.83 -3.80
N ASP A 23 -2.33 -16.06 -3.37
CA ASP A 23 -1.10 -16.78 -3.76
C ASP A 23 -1.04 -17.01 -5.26
N TYR A 24 -2.15 -17.45 -5.86
CA TYR A 24 -2.28 -17.60 -7.30
C TYR A 24 -2.05 -16.27 -8.04
N LEU A 25 -2.72 -15.20 -7.63
CA LEU A 25 -2.66 -13.89 -8.28
C LEU A 25 -1.26 -13.27 -8.18
N GLU A 26 -0.53 -13.51 -7.10
CA GLU A 26 0.87 -13.08 -6.94
C GLU A 26 1.75 -13.64 -8.05
N VAL A 27 1.63 -14.95 -8.31
CA VAL A 27 2.37 -15.64 -9.37
C VAL A 27 1.87 -15.18 -10.74
N ALA A 28 0.56 -15.19 -10.97
CA ALA A 28 -0.04 -14.80 -12.25
C ALA A 28 0.30 -13.34 -12.65
N ALA A 29 0.49 -12.44 -11.68
CA ALA A 29 0.82 -11.03 -11.92
C ALA A 29 2.26 -10.76 -12.39
N SER A 30 3.18 -11.72 -12.27
CA SER A 30 4.62 -11.47 -12.45
C SER A 30 5.30 -12.51 -13.32
N PHE A 31 5.80 -12.11 -14.50
CA PHE A 31 6.62 -13.01 -15.34
C PHE A 31 7.84 -13.56 -14.61
N ARG A 32 8.41 -12.79 -13.68
CA ARG A 32 9.50 -13.27 -12.85
C ARG A 32 9.04 -14.41 -11.93
N ALA A 33 7.93 -14.23 -11.22
CA ALA A 33 7.39 -15.25 -10.33
C ALA A 33 6.98 -16.52 -11.10
N GLN A 34 6.38 -16.37 -12.29
CA GLN A 34 6.04 -17.50 -13.15
C GLN A 34 7.30 -18.30 -13.58
N ARG A 35 8.40 -17.61 -13.92
CA ARG A 35 9.67 -18.28 -14.25
C ARG A 35 10.28 -18.95 -13.03
N GLU A 36 10.30 -18.27 -11.88
CA GLU A 36 10.80 -18.85 -10.64
C GLU A 36 10.00 -20.11 -10.25
N TYR A 37 8.69 -20.12 -10.46
CA TYR A 37 7.86 -21.31 -10.26
C TYR A 37 8.25 -22.45 -11.24
N GLN A 38 8.48 -22.13 -12.52
CA GLN A 38 8.91 -23.11 -13.51
C GLN A 38 10.29 -23.70 -13.20
N ASP A 39 11.22 -22.89 -12.69
CA ASP A 39 12.56 -23.33 -12.29
C ASP A 39 12.52 -24.21 -11.04
N GLN A 40 11.62 -23.91 -10.10
CA GLN A 40 11.42 -24.72 -8.89
C GLN A 40 10.68 -26.04 -9.16
N SER A 41 9.85 -26.08 -10.20
CA SER A 41 9.11 -27.28 -10.63
C SER A 41 9.25 -27.53 -12.13
N PRO A 42 10.44 -27.94 -12.62
CA PRO A 42 10.71 -28.12 -14.06
C PRO A 42 9.82 -29.14 -14.77
N GLN A 43 9.25 -30.07 -14.00
CA GLN A 43 8.34 -31.11 -14.48
C GLN A 43 6.92 -30.60 -14.75
N LEU A 44 6.53 -29.45 -14.20
CA LEU A 44 5.21 -28.85 -14.41
C LEU A 44 5.24 -27.95 -15.63
N HIS A 45 4.12 -27.88 -16.34
CA HIS A 45 3.95 -26.90 -17.40
C HIS A 45 3.28 -25.65 -16.81
N VAL A 46 4.08 -24.70 -16.29
CA VAL A 46 3.54 -23.59 -15.47
C VAL A 46 2.51 -22.74 -16.21
N ALA A 47 2.61 -22.60 -17.53
CA ALA A 47 1.56 -21.91 -18.29
C ALA A 47 0.20 -22.64 -18.22
N VAL A 48 0.19 -23.98 -18.17
CA VAL A 48 -1.05 -24.76 -17.99
C VAL A 48 -1.55 -24.58 -16.56
N GLU A 49 -0.66 -24.68 -15.57
CA GLU A 49 -1.00 -24.49 -14.16
C GLU A 49 -1.67 -23.13 -13.91
N ILE A 50 -1.14 -22.05 -14.49
CA ILE A 50 -1.72 -20.71 -14.34
C ILE A 50 -3.16 -20.66 -14.89
N ILE A 51 -3.45 -21.38 -15.97
CA ILE A 51 -4.80 -21.40 -16.53
C ILE A 51 -5.73 -22.27 -15.69
N GLU A 52 -5.32 -23.49 -15.36
CA GLU A 52 -6.18 -24.48 -14.70
C GLU A 52 -6.41 -24.16 -13.21
N GLN A 53 -5.40 -23.68 -12.48
CA GLN A 53 -5.55 -23.35 -11.06
C GLN A 53 -6.59 -22.25 -10.81
N TRP A 54 -6.77 -21.33 -11.75
CA TRP A 54 -7.85 -20.34 -11.62
C TRP A 54 -9.22 -20.98 -11.64
N ALA A 55 -9.43 -21.95 -12.54
CA ALA A 55 -10.71 -22.67 -12.68
C ALA A 55 -11.03 -23.56 -11.46
N ASP A 56 -10.01 -23.99 -10.72
CA ASP A 56 -10.19 -24.74 -9.47
C ASP A 56 -10.82 -23.88 -8.35
N TRP A 57 -10.53 -22.57 -8.33
CA TRP A 57 -10.99 -21.67 -7.28
C TRP A 57 -12.19 -20.83 -7.67
N VAL A 58 -12.35 -20.50 -8.96
CA VAL A 58 -13.40 -19.60 -9.46
C VAL A 58 -14.33 -20.38 -10.37
N SER A 59 -15.41 -20.90 -9.76
CA SER A 59 -16.44 -21.64 -10.47
C SER A 59 -17.34 -20.71 -11.31
N PRO A 60 -18.13 -21.23 -12.29
CA PRO A 60 -19.08 -20.41 -13.04
C PRO A 60 -20.12 -19.68 -12.17
N GLU A 61 -20.36 -20.17 -10.96
CA GLU A 61 -21.32 -19.61 -9.98
C GLU A 61 -20.64 -18.77 -8.89
N TRP A 62 -19.36 -18.39 -9.09
CA TRP A 62 -18.56 -17.70 -8.08
C TRP A 62 -19.23 -16.43 -7.54
N HIS A 63 -20.03 -15.72 -8.34
CA HIS A 63 -20.76 -14.53 -7.90
C HIS A 63 -21.69 -14.79 -6.70
N ALA A 64 -22.27 -16.00 -6.60
CA ALA A 64 -23.11 -16.41 -5.47
C ALA A 64 -22.29 -16.89 -4.26
N GLN A 65 -21.04 -17.30 -4.48
CA GLN A 65 -20.16 -17.89 -3.46
C GLN A 65 -19.26 -16.83 -2.81
N PHE A 66 -18.75 -15.87 -3.59
CA PHE A 66 -17.84 -14.83 -3.13
C PHE A 66 -18.64 -13.67 -2.56
N VAL A 67 -19.00 -13.80 -1.29
CA VAL A 67 -19.89 -12.87 -0.58
C VAL A 67 -19.18 -12.18 0.59
N ALA A 68 -19.76 -11.06 1.02
CA ALA A 68 -19.36 -10.39 2.25
C ALA A 68 -19.59 -11.31 3.48
N PRO A 69 -18.75 -11.22 4.53
CA PRO A 69 -17.69 -10.23 4.70
C PRO A 69 -16.33 -10.62 4.11
N VAL A 70 -16.19 -11.83 3.56
CA VAL A 70 -14.88 -12.36 3.11
C VAL A 70 -14.41 -11.68 1.83
N PHE A 71 -15.31 -11.46 0.88
CA PHE A 71 -15.03 -10.73 -0.36
C PHE A 71 -15.78 -9.40 -0.37
N SER A 72 -15.04 -8.30 -0.48
CA SER A 72 -15.59 -6.96 -0.68
C SER A 72 -16.10 -6.75 -2.11
N GLU A 73 -16.96 -5.75 -2.31
CA GLU A 73 -17.45 -5.40 -3.66
C GLU A 73 -16.31 -5.13 -4.65
N VAL A 74 -15.27 -4.44 -4.18
CA VAL A 74 -14.09 -4.09 -4.97
C VAL A 74 -13.31 -5.35 -5.39
N GLU A 75 -13.15 -6.31 -4.48
CA GLU A 75 -12.48 -7.59 -4.80
C GLU A 75 -13.33 -8.43 -5.76
N ARG A 76 -14.66 -8.45 -5.60
CA ARG A 76 -15.54 -9.15 -6.55
C ARG A 76 -15.44 -8.53 -7.94
N GLN A 77 -15.44 -7.21 -8.05
CA GLN A 77 -15.25 -6.56 -9.35
C GLN A 77 -13.89 -6.92 -9.96
N ALA A 78 -12.82 -6.96 -9.15
CA ALA A 78 -11.50 -7.36 -9.62
C ALA A 78 -11.44 -8.82 -10.11
N VAL A 79 -12.15 -9.73 -9.43
CA VAL A 79 -12.32 -11.13 -9.88
C VAL A 79 -13.07 -11.18 -11.22
N ALA A 80 -14.15 -10.39 -11.37
CA ALA A 80 -14.90 -10.33 -12.63
C ALA A 80 -14.05 -9.79 -13.80
N ASP A 81 -13.27 -8.74 -13.56
CA ASP A 81 -12.38 -8.15 -14.56
C ASP A 81 -11.29 -9.14 -14.99
N TYR A 82 -10.71 -9.89 -14.03
CA TYR A 82 -9.73 -10.95 -14.33
C TYR A 82 -10.38 -12.12 -15.08
N GLN A 83 -11.54 -12.60 -14.62
CA GLN A 83 -12.30 -13.68 -15.25
C GLN A 83 -12.58 -13.36 -16.72
N ALA A 84 -12.97 -12.13 -17.05
CA ALA A 84 -13.22 -11.72 -18.43
C ALA A 84 -11.97 -11.81 -19.32
N LYS A 85 -10.78 -11.51 -18.78
CA LYS A 85 -9.50 -11.67 -19.50
C LYS A 85 -9.11 -13.14 -19.63
N TRP A 86 -9.31 -13.91 -18.58
CA TRP A 86 -9.07 -15.35 -18.58
C TRP A 86 -9.95 -16.06 -19.61
N ASP A 87 -11.25 -15.75 -19.69
CA ASP A 87 -12.18 -16.30 -20.70
C ASP A 87 -11.81 -15.87 -22.12
N ALA A 88 -11.31 -14.64 -22.30
CA ALA A 88 -10.83 -14.18 -23.60
C ALA A 88 -9.60 -14.97 -24.06
N LEU A 89 -8.63 -15.15 -23.16
CA LEU A 89 -7.43 -15.94 -23.44
C LEU A 89 -7.78 -17.40 -23.73
N ARG A 90 -8.61 -18.04 -22.88
CA ARG A 90 -8.95 -19.47 -22.98
C ARG A 90 -9.58 -19.86 -24.31
N ARG A 91 -10.34 -18.96 -24.94
CA ARG A 91 -10.92 -19.15 -26.28
C ARG A 91 -9.88 -19.17 -27.41
N CYS A 92 -8.69 -18.66 -27.16
CA CYS A 92 -7.61 -18.51 -28.14
C CYS A 92 -6.37 -19.33 -27.79
N LEU A 93 -6.41 -20.14 -26.71
CA LEU A 93 -5.26 -20.92 -26.29
C LEU A 93 -4.87 -21.96 -27.36
N PRO A 94 -3.60 -22.01 -27.76
CA PRO A 94 -3.07 -23.05 -28.63
C PRO A 94 -3.06 -24.43 -27.95
N GLU A 95 -3.36 -25.47 -28.73
CA GLU A 95 -3.31 -26.88 -28.33
C GLU A 95 -2.29 -27.64 -29.21
N PRO A 96 -1.20 -28.19 -28.66
CA PRO A 96 -0.80 -28.14 -27.25
C PRO A 96 -0.27 -26.76 -26.83
N MET A 97 -0.34 -26.46 -25.53
CA MET A 97 0.13 -25.19 -24.99
C MET A 97 1.66 -25.04 -25.16
N PRO A 98 2.14 -23.90 -25.70
CA PRO A 98 3.56 -23.60 -25.82
C PRO A 98 4.27 -23.44 -24.47
N PRO A 99 5.61 -23.57 -24.44
CA PRO A 99 6.40 -23.27 -23.25
C PRO A 99 6.16 -21.86 -22.72
N LEU A 100 6.33 -21.68 -21.41
CA LEU A 100 6.04 -20.43 -20.70
C LEU A 100 6.68 -19.17 -21.35
N LEU A 101 7.93 -19.28 -21.80
CA LEU A 101 8.64 -18.16 -22.44
C LEU A 101 8.05 -17.75 -23.80
N GLU A 102 7.41 -18.68 -24.52
CA GLU A 102 6.67 -18.35 -25.74
C GLU A 102 5.32 -17.75 -25.39
N MET A 103 4.64 -18.25 -24.35
CA MET A 103 3.39 -17.66 -23.84
C MET A 103 3.59 -16.21 -23.37
N HIS A 104 4.74 -15.87 -22.77
CA HIS A 104 5.06 -14.49 -22.36
C HIS A 104 5.10 -13.49 -23.53
N LYS A 105 5.19 -13.96 -24.78
CA LYS A 105 5.16 -13.10 -25.97
C LYS A 105 3.74 -12.84 -26.48
N ASP A 106 2.74 -13.58 -25.99
CA ASP A 106 1.35 -13.41 -26.39
C ASP A 106 0.74 -12.15 -25.74
N PRO A 107 0.21 -11.19 -26.53
CA PRO A 107 -0.47 -10.01 -25.99
C PRO A 107 -1.62 -10.33 -25.04
N LEU A 108 -2.38 -11.40 -25.28
CA LEU A 108 -3.48 -11.81 -24.39
C LEU A 108 -2.96 -12.30 -23.04
N TRP A 109 -1.78 -12.94 -23.02
CA TRP A 109 -1.12 -13.37 -21.79
C TRP A 109 -0.61 -12.17 -20.96
N GLU A 110 -0.07 -11.14 -21.62
CA GLU A 110 0.31 -9.88 -20.94
C GLU A 110 -0.92 -9.14 -20.38
N GLU A 111 -2.04 -9.11 -21.11
CA GLU A 111 -3.29 -8.54 -20.60
C GLU A 111 -3.85 -9.32 -19.41
N LEU A 112 -3.79 -10.65 -19.43
CA LEU A 112 -4.11 -11.49 -18.28
C LEU A 112 -3.22 -11.15 -17.09
N ARG A 113 -1.90 -11.07 -17.29
CA ARG A 113 -0.92 -10.73 -16.24
C ARG A 113 -1.20 -9.36 -15.62
N LYS A 114 -1.51 -8.34 -16.42
CA LYS A 114 -1.89 -7.01 -15.92
C LYS A 114 -3.17 -7.05 -15.10
N ALA A 115 -4.18 -7.80 -15.56
CA ALA A 115 -5.41 -7.99 -14.81
C ALA A 115 -5.15 -8.72 -13.48
N ALA A 116 -4.29 -9.74 -13.47
CA ALA A 116 -3.86 -10.41 -12.23
C ALA A 116 -3.18 -9.42 -11.28
N SER A 117 -2.30 -8.55 -11.79
CA SER A 117 -1.63 -7.52 -10.98
C SER A 117 -2.62 -6.53 -10.37
N ALA A 118 -3.64 -6.10 -11.11
CA ALA A 118 -4.68 -5.22 -10.61
C ALA A 118 -5.53 -5.92 -9.52
N ALA A 119 -5.90 -7.17 -9.75
CA ALA A 119 -6.65 -7.97 -8.78
C ALA A 119 -5.83 -8.23 -7.52
N TYR A 120 -4.57 -8.67 -7.65
CA TYR A 120 -3.63 -8.87 -6.54
C TYR A 120 -3.51 -7.62 -5.66
N ALA A 121 -3.37 -6.44 -6.29
CA ALA A 121 -3.29 -5.16 -5.59
C ALA A 121 -4.57 -4.85 -4.79
N CYS A 122 -5.75 -5.29 -5.24
CA CYS A 122 -6.98 -5.16 -4.46
C CYS A 122 -6.98 -6.07 -3.23
N PHE A 123 -6.59 -7.35 -3.38
CA PHE A 123 -6.60 -8.30 -2.27
C PHE A 123 -5.52 -8.02 -1.22
N VAL A 124 -4.31 -7.60 -1.63
CA VAL A 124 -3.19 -7.39 -0.71
C VAL A 124 -3.39 -6.19 0.22
N ARG A 125 -4.32 -5.27 -0.11
CA ARG A 125 -4.71 -4.16 0.78
C ARG A 125 -5.25 -4.65 2.12
N VAL A 126 -6.02 -5.74 2.09
CA VAL A 126 -6.54 -6.40 3.30
C VAL A 126 -5.58 -7.52 3.74
N GLY A 127 -4.85 -8.12 2.80
CA GLY A 127 -3.91 -9.21 3.07
C GLY A 127 -4.62 -10.55 3.28
N LYS A 128 -3.86 -11.59 3.68
CA LYS A 128 -4.43 -12.91 4.00
C LYS A 128 -5.27 -12.85 5.27
N MET A 129 -6.36 -13.61 5.30
CA MET A 129 -7.23 -13.76 6.47
C MET A 129 -6.83 -15.00 7.29
N SER A 130 -7.24 -15.04 8.56
CA SER A 130 -7.04 -16.22 9.41
C SER A 130 -7.70 -17.45 8.78
N GLU A 131 -7.03 -18.61 8.85
CA GLU A 131 -7.59 -19.89 8.36
C GLU A 131 -8.27 -20.70 9.46
N SER A 132 -8.30 -20.17 10.67
CA SER A 132 -8.79 -20.82 11.89
C SER A 132 -9.90 -20.00 12.57
N GLU A 133 -9.99 -18.70 12.29
CA GLU A 133 -10.93 -17.78 12.92
C GLU A 133 -11.76 -17.07 11.86
N GLU A 134 -13.06 -16.89 12.11
CA GLU A 134 -13.95 -16.16 11.21
C GLU A 134 -13.58 -14.68 11.17
N TYR A 135 -13.31 -14.17 9.97
CA TYR A 135 -13.16 -12.76 9.69
C TYR A 135 -14.40 -11.98 10.12
N ARG A 136 -14.21 -11.09 11.09
CA ARG A 136 -15.19 -10.08 11.46
C ARG A 136 -14.65 -8.76 10.93
N PRO A 137 -15.24 -8.18 9.88
CA PRO A 137 -14.81 -6.88 9.42
C PRO A 137 -15.02 -5.91 10.57
N THR A 138 -13.97 -5.17 10.91
CA THR A 138 -14.09 -3.98 11.74
C THR A 138 -15.15 -3.11 11.08
N PRO A 139 -16.23 -2.71 11.79
CA PRO A 139 -17.28 -1.88 11.20
C PRO A 139 -16.64 -0.71 10.47
N ALA A 140 -17.12 -0.33 9.29
CA ALA A 140 -16.52 0.73 8.49
C ALA A 140 -16.35 2.07 9.27
N GLY A 141 -17.08 2.24 10.38
CA GLY A 141 -16.93 3.37 11.32
C GLY A 141 -15.90 3.18 12.46
N ALA A 142 -15.17 2.06 12.53
CA ALA A 142 -14.17 1.78 13.58
C ALA A 142 -12.72 1.91 13.09
N CYS A 143 -12.50 2.15 11.80
CA CYS A 143 -11.24 2.69 11.26
C CYS A 143 -11.54 4.00 10.52
N THR A 144 -12.00 5.00 11.27
CA THR A 144 -11.95 6.41 10.88
C THR A 144 -10.55 7.01 11.07
N SER A 145 -9.64 6.25 11.71
CA SER A 145 -8.28 6.65 11.95
C SER A 145 -7.38 6.31 10.75
N PRO A 146 -6.46 7.21 10.36
CA PRO A 146 -5.57 7.02 9.22
C PRO A 146 -4.76 5.72 9.33
N ALA A 147 -4.76 4.91 8.26
CA ALA A 147 -4.16 3.57 8.22
C ALA A 147 -2.63 3.54 8.29
N MET A 148 -1.96 4.69 8.22
CA MET A 148 -0.51 4.86 8.28
C MET A 148 -0.16 6.12 9.05
N GLY A 149 0.79 6.02 9.98
CA GLY A 149 1.29 7.14 10.77
C GLY A 149 2.80 7.26 10.77
N VAL A 150 3.29 8.48 10.98
CA VAL A 150 4.71 8.82 11.18
C VAL A 150 4.84 9.38 12.58
N LEU A 151 5.80 8.88 13.37
CA LEU A 151 6.14 9.44 14.67
C LEU A 151 7.45 10.23 14.55
N ILE A 152 7.43 11.50 14.94
CA ILE A 152 8.62 12.35 15.02
C ILE A 152 8.82 12.77 16.47
N TYR A 153 10.05 12.59 16.95
CA TYR A 153 10.48 13.13 18.23
C TYR A 153 10.90 14.59 18.06
N ALA A 154 10.27 15.47 18.83
CA ALA A 154 10.41 16.93 18.74
C ALA A 154 11.07 17.49 20.01
N LYS A 155 12.09 18.33 19.85
CA LYS A 155 12.64 19.13 20.96
C LYS A 155 11.74 20.34 21.26
N HIS A 156 11.18 20.95 20.22
CA HIS A 156 10.28 22.10 20.28
C HIS A 156 8.92 21.73 19.70
N LEU A 157 8.15 20.96 20.48
CA LEU A 157 6.90 20.32 20.05
C LEU A 157 5.93 21.29 19.36
N ASP A 158 5.56 22.38 20.03
CA ASP A 158 4.55 23.32 19.51
C ASP A 158 5.01 24.02 18.23
N THR A 159 6.29 24.41 18.18
CA THR A 159 6.87 25.07 17.01
C THR A 159 6.91 24.11 15.82
N LEU A 160 7.26 22.85 16.06
CA LEU A 160 7.30 21.84 15.01
C LEU A 160 5.90 21.43 14.55
N ALA A 161 4.93 21.36 15.47
CA ALA A 161 3.53 21.13 15.16
C ALA A 161 2.96 22.24 14.27
N GLN A 162 3.22 23.49 14.63
CA GLN A 162 2.80 24.64 13.82
C GLN A 162 3.43 24.62 12.43
N PHE A 163 4.74 24.31 12.34
CA PHE A 163 5.43 24.16 11.05
C PHE A 163 4.75 23.13 10.14
N TYR A 164 4.47 21.91 10.64
CA TYR A 164 3.82 20.88 9.84
C TYR A 164 2.35 21.20 9.53
N SER A 165 1.63 21.81 10.47
CA SER A 165 0.27 22.33 10.25
C SER A 165 0.24 23.32 9.09
N ASP A 166 1.13 24.30 9.06
CA ASP A 166 1.15 25.34 8.02
C ASP A 166 1.66 24.80 6.67
N VAL A 167 2.80 24.10 6.67
CA VAL A 167 3.46 23.62 5.44
C VAL A 167 2.64 22.55 4.74
N LEU A 168 2.11 21.59 5.51
CA LEU A 168 1.39 20.44 4.98
C LEU A 168 -0.14 20.59 5.13
N GLN A 169 -0.65 21.68 5.70
CA GLN A 169 -2.08 21.90 5.92
C GLN A 169 -2.72 20.73 6.68
N LEU A 170 -2.04 20.28 7.74
CA LEU A 170 -2.54 19.24 8.64
C LEU A 170 -3.34 19.89 9.77
N ALA A 171 -4.46 19.31 10.15
CA ALA A 171 -5.25 19.74 11.30
C ALA A 171 -4.84 18.95 12.54
N GLU A 172 -4.87 19.59 13.70
CA GLU A 172 -4.73 18.86 14.97
C GLU A 172 -5.93 17.93 15.19
N GLU A 173 -5.67 16.76 15.73
CA GLU A 173 -6.66 15.79 16.18
C GLU A 173 -6.65 15.73 17.71
N PRO A 174 -7.51 16.53 18.39
CA PRO A 174 -7.48 16.64 19.85
C PRO A 174 -7.79 15.33 20.57
N SER A 175 -8.51 14.42 19.91
CA SER A 175 -8.86 13.11 20.47
C SER A 175 -7.67 12.14 20.55
N GLN A 176 -6.59 12.44 19.81
CA GLN A 176 -5.37 11.62 19.75
C GLN A 176 -4.13 12.37 20.25
N SER A 177 -4.29 13.64 20.60
CA SER A 177 -3.28 14.45 21.26
C SER A 177 -3.39 14.27 22.78
N ASP A 178 -2.26 14.22 23.46
CA ASP A 178 -2.19 14.14 24.91
C ASP A 178 -1.04 15.00 25.43
N ALA A 179 -1.40 16.21 25.88
CA ALA A 179 -0.46 17.18 26.42
C ALA A 179 0.28 16.66 27.67
N GLN A 180 -0.33 15.76 28.46
CA GLN A 180 0.32 15.20 29.64
C GLN A 180 1.51 14.30 29.27
N TYR A 181 1.41 13.61 28.14
CA TYR A 181 2.51 12.79 27.60
C TYR A 181 3.37 13.55 26.58
N GLY A 182 3.08 14.83 26.33
CA GLY A 182 3.77 15.62 25.31
C GLY A 182 3.56 15.08 23.90
N LEU A 183 2.38 14.51 23.64
CA LEU A 183 2.00 13.96 22.34
C LEU A 183 1.03 14.91 21.63
N LEU A 184 1.32 15.25 20.39
CA LEU A 184 0.44 16.02 19.52
C LEU A 184 0.20 15.25 18.22
N ALA A 185 -1.06 15.07 17.85
CA ALA A 185 -1.47 14.35 16.65
C ALA A 185 -1.98 15.35 15.60
N LEU A 186 -1.37 15.32 14.41
CA LEU A 186 -1.80 16.07 13.24
C LEU A 186 -2.28 15.12 12.15
N GLN A 187 -3.40 15.45 11.50
CA GLN A 187 -3.98 14.64 10.43
C GLN A 187 -4.36 15.49 9.23
N GLY A 188 -4.15 14.93 8.05
CA GLY A 188 -4.53 15.57 6.79
C GLY A 188 -3.81 14.91 5.63
N ARG A 189 -4.27 15.14 4.40
CA ARG A 189 -3.58 14.68 3.18
C ARG A 189 -3.21 13.18 3.14
N GLY A 190 -3.95 12.34 3.87
CA GLY A 190 -3.73 10.89 3.96
C GLY A 190 -2.58 10.47 4.88
N ILE A 191 -2.04 11.38 5.71
CA ILE A 191 -1.03 11.08 6.73
C ILE A 191 -1.59 11.35 8.13
N HIS A 192 -1.17 10.52 9.09
CA HIS A 192 -1.19 10.79 10.51
C HIS A 192 0.22 11.12 11.00
N LEU A 193 0.44 12.32 11.51
CA LEU A 193 1.73 12.73 12.04
C LEU A 193 1.62 12.87 13.55
N LEU A 194 2.29 11.97 14.27
CA LEU A 194 2.44 12.01 15.71
C LEU A 194 3.74 12.74 16.04
N LEU A 195 3.65 13.80 16.83
CA LEU A 195 4.79 14.54 17.35
C LEU A 195 4.90 14.27 18.85
N HIS A 196 6.04 13.76 19.29
CA HIS A 196 6.26 13.42 20.69
C HIS A 196 7.42 14.25 21.24
N ALA A 197 7.18 14.98 22.33
CA ALA A 197 8.22 15.75 23.01
C ALA A 197 9.34 14.82 23.47
N ILE A 198 10.58 15.18 23.17
CA ILE A 198 11.74 14.46 23.68
C ILE A 198 11.81 14.72 25.19
N PRO A 199 11.91 13.67 26.04
CA PRO A 199 12.08 13.87 27.47
C PRO A 199 13.28 14.78 27.77
N VAL A 200 13.12 15.70 28.73
CA VAL A 200 14.09 16.79 29.01
C VAL A 200 15.53 16.28 29.11
N GLN A 201 15.73 15.15 29.80
CA GLN A 201 17.04 14.52 30.00
C GLN A 201 17.77 14.13 28.70
N TYR A 202 17.04 13.89 27.60
CA TYR A 202 17.63 13.61 26.28
C TYR A 202 17.67 14.86 25.40
N ALA A 203 16.80 15.84 25.66
CA ALA A 203 16.70 17.07 24.88
C ALA A 203 17.90 18.02 25.12
N GLU A 204 18.53 17.97 26.30
CA GLU A 204 19.69 18.80 26.65
C GLU A 204 20.89 18.58 25.72
N ASP A 205 21.13 17.33 25.31
CA ASP A 205 22.26 16.96 24.46
C ASP A 205 22.03 17.24 22.96
N ILE A 206 20.79 17.56 22.56
CA ILE A 206 20.43 17.77 21.16
C ILE A 206 20.64 19.23 20.77
N VAL A 207 21.60 19.50 19.88
CA VAL A 207 21.84 20.85 19.35
C VAL A 207 21.12 21.01 18.00
N ILE A 208 20.12 21.89 17.95
CA ILE A 208 19.48 22.30 16.70
C ILE A 208 20.19 23.53 16.15
N THR A 209 20.62 23.48 14.90
CA THR A 209 21.33 24.55 14.21
C THR A 209 20.37 25.40 13.38
N VAL A 210 20.75 26.65 13.09
CA VAL A 210 20.01 27.54 12.17
C VAL A 210 21.00 28.02 11.09
N PRO A 211 20.85 27.62 9.81
CA PRO A 211 19.82 26.72 9.29
C PRO A 211 19.95 25.29 9.82
N PRO A 212 18.84 24.51 9.88
CA PRO A 212 18.87 23.13 10.34
C PRO A 212 19.77 22.27 9.45
N GLN A 213 20.53 21.37 10.07
CA GLN A 213 21.29 20.33 9.39
C GLN A 213 20.48 19.02 9.35
N PRO A 214 20.62 18.19 8.29
CA PRO A 214 19.95 16.90 8.24
C PRO A 214 20.34 16.02 9.44
N ARG A 215 19.36 15.34 10.04
CA ARG A 215 19.64 14.31 11.05
C ARG A 215 20.26 13.08 10.39
N GLU A 216 21.55 12.88 10.59
CA GLU A 216 22.31 11.74 10.01
C GLU A 216 21.80 10.38 10.52
N GLU A 217 21.21 10.33 11.72
CA GLU A 217 20.68 9.10 12.33
C GLU A 217 19.21 8.81 11.98
N SER A 218 18.53 9.66 11.21
CA SER A 218 17.14 9.43 10.79
C SER A 218 17.08 8.59 9.51
N ALA A 219 16.90 7.28 9.66
CA ALA A 219 16.81 6.34 8.53
C ALA A 219 15.52 6.42 7.70
N LEU A 220 14.55 7.27 8.08
CA LEU A 220 13.23 7.34 7.46
C LEU A 220 12.96 8.74 6.87
N LYS A 221 12.55 8.77 5.61
CA LYS A 221 12.03 9.94 4.91
C LYS A 221 10.60 9.68 4.46
N PHE A 222 9.63 10.35 5.06
CA PHE A 222 8.24 10.29 4.59
C PHE A 222 8.00 11.30 3.47
N PHE A 223 6.90 11.14 2.73
CA PHE A 223 6.48 12.08 1.70
C PHE A 223 5.03 12.51 1.88
N CYS A 224 4.69 13.72 1.43
CA CYS A 224 3.32 14.23 1.43
C CYS A 224 3.01 14.92 0.10
N TYR A 225 1.78 14.73 -0.40
CA TYR A 225 1.31 15.37 -1.62
C TYR A 225 0.64 16.71 -1.32
N VAL A 226 1.10 17.76 -1.98
CA VAL A 226 0.57 19.12 -1.91
C VAL A 226 0.02 19.56 -3.27
N HIS A 227 -0.89 20.54 -3.24
CA HIS A 227 -1.50 21.04 -4.47
C HIS A 227 -0.55 21.92 -5.28
N ASP A 228 0.24 22.76 -4.60
CA ASP A 228 1.17 23.69 -5.23
C ASP A 228 2.56 23.53 -4.60
N LEU A 229 3.44 22.86 -5.33
CA LEU A 229 4.80 22.61 -4.88
C LEU A 229 5.59 23.93 -4.72
N ALA A 230 5.42 24.91 -5.61
CA ALA A 230 6.18 26.15 -5.54
C ALA A 230 5.78 26.97 -4.30
N HIS A 231 4.48 27.08 -4.04
CA HIS A 231 3.97 27.75 -2.85
C HIS A 231 4.44 27.05 -1.57
N THR A 232 4.32 25.72 -1.48
CA THR A 232 4.77 24.98 -0.30
C THR A 232 6.28 25.14 -0.06
N LEU A 233 7.11 25.15 -1.10
CA LEU A 233 8.55 25.34 -0.95
C LEU A 233 8.91 26.74 -0.43
N ASN A 234 8.22 27.78 -0.90
CA ASN A 234 8.40 29.13 -0.37
C ASN A 234 8.01 29.18 1.12
N LEU A 235 6.87 28.57 1.48
CA LEU A 235 6.39 28.54 2.87
C LEU A 235 7.36 27.81 3.80
N ILE A 236 7.95 26.70 3.34
CA ILE A 236 9.01 25.99 4.10
C ILE A 236 10.17 26.91 4.42
N GLN A 237 10.65 27.70 3.45
CA GLN A 237 11.76 28.61 3.65
C GLN A 237 11.39 29.80 4.55
N GLU A 238 10.20 30.36 4.36
CA GLU A 238 9.68 31.47 5.18
C GLU A 238 9.56 31.09 6.65
N LEU A 239 9.18 29.83 6.94
CA LEU A 239 9.04 29.33 8.31
C LEU A 239 10.36 28.82 8.92
N GLY A 240 11.47 28.86 8.19
CA GLY A 240 12.81 28.50 8.70
C GLY A 240 13.28 27.07 8.38
N GLY A 241 12.50 26.31 7.59
CA GLY A 241 12.94 25.04 7.01
C GLY A 241 13.87 25.23 5.81
N VAL A 242 14.45 24.13 5.31
CA VAL A 242 15.44 24.18 4.22
C VAL A 242 15.01 23.29 3.06
N CYS A 243 14.87 23.85 1.86
CA CYS A 243 14.65 23.06 0.65
C CYS A 243 15.97 22.52 0.10
N LEU A 244 16.09 21.20 -0.06
CA LEU A 244 17.30 20.53 -0.51
C LEU A 244 17.30 20.35 -2.03
N GLY A 245 18.48 20.56 -2.64
CA GLY A 245 18.70 20.34 -4.07
C GLY A 245 17.76 21.11 -4.99
N SER A 246 17.63 20.68 -6.23
CA SER A 246 16.63 21.18 -7.20
C SER A 246 15.39 20.29 -7.22
N THR A 247 14.24 20.86 -7.61
CA THR A 247 13.03 20.07 -7.89
C THR A 247 13.33 18.99 -8.92
N GLN A 248 12.91 17.77 -8.60
CA GLN A 248 13.07 16.59 -9.44
C GLN A 248 11.72 16.21 -10.05
N GLN A 249 11.77 15.51 -11.18
CA GLN A 249 10.60 15.07 -11.91
C GLN A 249 10.64 13.56 -12.15
N THR A 250 9.52 12.89 -11.91
CA THR A 250 9.27 11.51 -12.36
C THR A 250 8.28 11.50 -13.52
N SER A 251 7.90 10.31 -13.99
CA SER A 251 6.84 10.17 -15.00
C SER A 251 5.46 10.60 -14.51
N THR A 252 5.24 10.73 -13.20
CA THR A 252 3.89 10.96 -12.61
C THR A 252 3.82 12.11 -11.60
N TYR A 253 4.94 12.61 -11.09
CA TYR A 253 4.95 13.69 -10.10
C TYR A 253 6.25 14.51 -10.11
N LEU A 254 6.16 15.74 -9.61
CA LEU A 254 7.31 16.56 -9.22
C LEU A 254 7.54 16.38 -7.71
N TYR A 255 8.80 16.43 -7.28
CA TYR A 255 9.12 16.35 -5.87
C TYR A 255 10.36 17.16 -5.49
N ARG A 256 10.46 17.49 -4.22
CA ARG A 256 11.66 18.08 -3.61
C ARG A 256 11.78 17.66 -2.16
N ASP A 257 13.00 17.38 -1.73
CA ASP A 257 13.31 17.08 -0.34
C ASP A 257 13.45 18.39 0.46
N ALA A 258 13.05 18.36 1.72
CA ALA A 258 13.13 19.49 2.63
C ALA A 258 13.50 19.04 4.05
N LEU A 259 14.06 19.97 4.82
CA LEU A 259 14.27 19.87 6.25
C LEU A 259 13.21 20.68 6.98
N ASP A 260 12.66 20.10 8.05
CA ASP A 260 11.93 20.87 9.04
C ASP A 260 12.88 21.68 9.95
N LEU A 261 12.32 22.34 10.96
CA LEU A 261 13.06 23.21 11.89
C LEU A 261 14.08 22.46 12.75
N GLU A 262 13.96 21.13 12.87
CA GLU A 262 14.84 20.31 13.71
C GLU A 262 15.73 19.36 12.91
N GLY A 263 15.70 19.47 11.58
CA GLY A 263 16.54 18.68 10.67
C GLY A 263 15.94 17.34 10.24
N ASN A 264 14.67 17.05 10.50
CA ASN A 264 14.03 15.85 9.94
C ASN A 264 13.84 16.05 8.43
N VAL A 265 14.18 15.01 7.67
CA VAL A 265 14.07 15.04 6.21
C VAL A 265 12.69 14.53 5.80
N PHE A 266 11.96 15.34 5.02
CA PHE A 266 10.70 14.93 4.40
C PHE A 266 10.66 15.34 2.93
N GLN A 267 9.78 14.71 2.16
CA GLN A 267 9.64 14.98 0.73
C GLN A 267 8.26 15.55 0.40
N VAL A 268 8.25 16.68 -0.29
CA VAL A 268 7.01 17.31 -0.79
C VAL A 268 6.82 16.91 -2.24
N ARG A 269 5.61 16.48 -2.61
CA ARG A 269 5.26 16.05 -3.96
C ARG A 269 4.06 16.80 -4.51
N THR A 270 4.01 17.01 -5.81
CA THR A 270 2.76 17.37 -6.50
C THR A 270 2.60 16.50 -7.74
N SER A 271 1.38 16.05 -8.00
CA SER A 271 1.09 15.20 -9.16
C SER A 271 1.25 16.00 -10.45
N LEU A 272 1.89 15.40 -11.45
CA LEU A 272 1.80 15.91 -12.81
C LEU A 272 0.38 15.59 -13.28
N ALA A 273 -0.37 16.60 -13.70
CA ALA A 273 -1.68 16.38 -14.29
C ALA A 273 -1.54 15.35 -15.41
N THR A 274 -2.25 14.23 -15.32
CA THR A 274 -2.37 13.29 -16.44
C THR A 274 -2.81 14.11 -17.65
N PRO A 275 -2.12 14.05 -18.81
CA PRO A 275 -2.67 14.65 -20.01
C PRO A 275 -4.06 14.06 -20.17
N ARG A 276 -5.08 14.93 -20.16
CA ARG A 276 -6.42 14.54 -20.56
C ARG A 276 -6.29 14.10 -22.01
N VAL A 277 -6.30 12.78 -22.23
CA VAL A 277 -6.50 12.17 -23.54
C VAL A 277 -7.96 12.39 -23.92
#